data_AF-A0A0A8WKJ6-F1
#
_entry.id   AF-A0A0A8WKJ6-F1
#
_cell.length_a   1.000
_cell.length_b   1.000
_cell.length_c   1.000
_cell.angle_alpha   90.00
_cell.angle_beta   90.00
_cell.angle_gamma   90.00
#
_symmetry.space_group_name_H-M   'P 1'
#
loop_
_entity.id
_entity.type
_entity.pdbx_description
1 polymer ?
#
loop_
_entity_poly.entity_id
_entity_poly.type
_entity_poly.pdbx_seq_one_letter_code
_entity_poly.pdbx_strand_id
1 'polypeptide(L)' 'MIDRTHTLPVKRQAKELGISRGSVYYLPRPVSSEDLAIMRRIDALHLEFPFAGSRMMRDFLRQEGITIGRCHVASLMKKM' A
#
# COMPACT_ATOMS: atom_id res chain seq x y z
N MET A 1 9.48 11.94 -17.98
CA MET A 1 9.14 12.96 -16.98
C MET A 1 7.98 13.79 -17.53
N ILE A 2 6.96 14.12 -16.73
CA ILE A 2 5.84 14.97 -17.17
C ILE A 2 6.21 16.43 -16.92
N ASP A 3 5.99 17.31 -17.90
CA ASP A 3 6.22 18.74 -17.81
C ASP A 3 4.95 19.51 -18.20
N ARG A 4 4.45 20.38 -17.30
CA ARG A 4 3.24 21.17 -17.53
C ARG A 4 3.46 22.38 -18.44
N THR A 5 4.71 22.80 -18.63
CA THR A 5 5.08 23.93 -19.48
C THR A 5 5.40 23.51 -20.92
N HIS A 6 5.48 22.21 -21.17
CA HIS A 6 5.76 21.65 -22.49
C HIS A 6 4.60 21.85 -23.48
N THR A 7 4.92 22.03 -24.77
CA THR A 7 3.95 22.25 -25.86
C THR A 7 2.94 21.10 -26.02
N LEU A 8 3.35 19.87 -25.72
CA LEU A 8 2.46 18.71 -25.71
C LEU A 8 1.53 18.73 -24.48
N PRO A 9 0.21 18.53 -24.64
CA PRO A 9 -0.69 18.40 -23.51
C PRO A 9 -0.30 17.22 -22.60
N VAL A 10 -0.50 17.36 -21.28
CA VAL A 10 -0.26 16.31 -20.26
C VAL A 10 -0.90 14.96 -20.64
N LYS A 11 -2.06 14.97 -21.30
CA LYS A 11 -2.72 13.76 -21.81
C LYS A 11 -1.85 13.00 -22.83
N ARG A 12 -1.20 13.71 -23.75
CA ARG A 12 -0.32 13.10 -24.74
C ARG A 12 0.97 12.64 -24.09
N GLN A 13 1.57 13.45 -23.23
CA GLN A 13 2.78 13.05 -22.49
C GLN A 13 2.55 11.77 -21.67
N ALA A 14 1.42 11.63 -20.99
CA ALA A 14 1.06 10.41 -20.28
C ALA A 14 0.92 9.21 -21.21
N LYS A 15 0.31 9.40 -22.38
CA LYS A 15 0.15 8.36 -23.41
C LYS A 15 1.50 7.90 -23.97
N GLU A 16 2.39 8.83 -24.32
CA GLU A 16 3.74 8.52 -24.82
C GLU A 16 4.58 7.78 -23.76
N LEU A 17 4.39 8.11 -22.48
CA LEU A 17 5.05 7.43 -21.36
C LEU A 17 4.37 6.10 -20.98
N GLY A 18 3.28 5.70 -21.63
CA GLY A 18 2.56 4.46 -21.33
C GLY A 18 1.88 4.44 -19.95
N ILE A 19 1.68 5.60 -19.31
CA ILE A 19 1.05 5.70 -17.99
C ILE A 19 -0.38 6.24 -18.08
N SER A 20 -1.21 5.90 -17.09
CA SER A 20 -2.54 6.47 -17.02
C SER A 20 -2.46 7.98 -16.77
N ARG A 21 -3.34 8.78 -17.41
CA ARG A 21 -3.43 10.22 -17.13
C ARG A 21 -3.70 10.50 -15.64
N GLY A 22 -4.43 9.61 -14.96
CA GLY A 22 -4.75 9.75 -13.54
C GLY A 22 -3.52 9.66 -12.64
N SER A 23 -2.54 8.80 -12.97
CA SER A 23 -1.33 8.67 -12.16
C SER A 23 -0.47 9.94 -12.18
N VAL A 24 -0.57 10.76 -13.24
CA VAL A 24 0.13 12.06 -13.32
C VAL A 24 -0.29 13.02 -12.21
N TYR A 25 -1.55 12.94 -11.76
CA TYR A 25 -2.07 13.81 -10.71
C TYR A 25 -2.02 13.16 -9.32
N TYR A 26 -1.71 11.87 -9.26
CA TYR A 26 -1.62 11.15 -8.00
C TYR A 26 -0.31 11.52 -7.29
N LEU A 27 -0.42 12.12 -6.11
CA LEU A 27 0.73 12.26 -5.22
C LEU A 27 0.89 10.97 -4.42
N PRO A 28 2.07 10.30 -4.45
CA PRO A 28 2.31 9.14 -3.61
C PRO A 28 2.07 9.50 -2.15
N ARG A 29 1.14 8.79 -1.49
CA ARG A 29 0.95 8.93 -0.04
C ARG A 29 1.86 7.95 0.68
N PRO A 30 2.75 8.42 1.56
CA PRO A 30 3.53 7.53 2.39
C PRO A 30 2.61 6.73 3.32
N VAL A 31 3.05 5.53 3.68
CA VAL A 31 2.42 4.74 4.74
C VAL A 31 2.68 5.43 6.07
N SER A 32 1.68 5.48 6.97
CA SER A 32 1.88 6.06 8.30
C SER A 32 2.89 5.23 9.11
N SER A 33 3.52 5.84 10.11
CA SER A 33 4.46 5.15 11.01
C SER A 33 3.78 3.99 11.76
N GLU A 34 2.51 4.16 12.14
CA GLU A 34 1.68 3.14 12.76
C GLU A 34 1.45 1.95 11.82
N ASP A 35 1.02 2.22 10.59
CA ASP A 35 0.82 1.17 9.58
C ASP A 35 2.13 0.45 9.24
N LEU A 36 3.25 1.17 9.20
CA LEU A 36 4.59 0.57 9.02
C LEU A 36 4.98 -0.35 10.17
N ALA A 37 4.67 0.02 11.41
CA ALA A 37 4.92 -0.85 12.57
C ALA A 37 4.06 -2.13 12.49
N ILE A 38 2.79 -1.99 12.08
CA ILE A 38 1.89 -3.14 11.87
C ILE A 38 2.39 -4.01 10.72
N MET A 39 2.82 -3.44 9.60
CA MET A 39 3.38 -4.18 8.46
C MET A 39 4.62 -4.99 8.88
N ARG A 40 5.55 -4.39 9.64
CA ARG A 40 6.71 -5.11 10.19
C ARG A 40 6.32 -6.27 11.10
N ARG A 41 5.26 -6.09 11.90
CA ARG A 41 4.76 -7.18 12.76
C ARG A 41 4.11 -8.29 11.95
N ILE A 42 3.34 -7.93 10.91
CA ILE A 42 2.76 -8.89 9.96
C ILE A 42 3.86 -9.70 9.28
N ASP A 43 4.94 -9.06 8.81
CA ASP A 43 6.09 -9.75 8.20
C ASP A 43 6.68 -10.80 9.15
N ALA A 44 6.93 -10.42 10.40
CA ALA A 44 7.46 -11.34 11.41
C ALA A 44 6.51 -12.52 11.65
N LEU A 45 5.21 -12.26 11.79
CA LEU A 45 4.20 -13.31 11.94
C LEU A 45 4.07 -14.18 10.68
N HIS A 46 4.34 -13.66 9.48
CA HIS A 46 4.30 -14.43 8.25
C HIS A 46 5.50 -15.37 8.10
N LEU A 47 6.65 -15.02 8.68
CA LEU A 47 7.80 -15.91 8.78
C LEU A 47 7.53 -17.07 9.76
N GLU A 48 6.85 -16.80 10.88
CA GLU A 48 6.47 -17.82 11.86
C GLU A 48 5.28 -18.68 11.37
N PHE A 49 4.31 -18.05 10.72
CA PHE A 49 3.05 -18.66 10.29
C PHE A 49 2.77 -18.34 8.81
N PRO A 50 3.47 -18.98 7.85
CA PRO A 50 3.35 -18.66 6.42
C PRO A 50 1.97 -18.97 5.83
N PHE A 51 1.15 -19.77 6.52
CA PHE A 51 -0.22 -20.08 6.13
C PHE A 51 -1.25 -19.04 6.62
N ALA A 52 -0.85 -18.10 7.48
CA ALA A 52 -1.77 -17.17 8.12
C ALA A 52 -2.18 -16.05 7.15
N GLY A 53 -3.40 -16.16 6.62
CA GLY A 53 -4.03 -15.09 5.84
C GLY A 53 -4.56 -13.94 6.71
N SER A 54 -5.12 -12.91 6.06
CA SER A 54 -5.62 -11.68 6.71
C SER A 54 -6.58 -11.87 7.91
N ARG A 55 -7.35 -12.98 7.95
CA ARG A 55 -8.22 -13.31 9.08
C ARG A 55 -7.43 -13.71 10.32
N MET A 56 -6.47 -14.64 10.16
CA MET A 56 -5.63 -15.10 11.26
C MET A 56 -4.68 -13.99 11.72
N MET A 57 -4.11 -13.23 10.79
CA MET A 57 -3.26 -12.08 11.12
C MET A 57 -3.99 -11.04 11.97
N ARG A 58 -5.24 -10.73 11.65
CA ARG A 58 -6.07 -9.85 12.50
C ARG A 58 -6.17 -10.40 13.92
N ASP A 59 -6.36 -11.70 14.08
CA ASP A 59 -6.57 -12.31 15.40
C ASP A 59 -5.26 -12.36 16.20
N PHE A 60 -4.11 -12.64 15.57
CA PHE A 60 -2.79 -12.51 16.20
C PHE A 60 -2.51 -11.07 16.66
N LEU A 61 -2.72 -10.09 15.79
CA LEU A 61 -2.54 -8.68 16.14
C LEU A 61 -3.45 -8.24 17.30
N ARG A 62 -4.69 -8.76 17.35
CA ARG A 62 -5.62 -8.50 18.46
C ARG A 62 -5.18 -9.15 19.77
N GLN A 63 -4.61 -10.34 19.73
CA GLN A 63 -4.02 -10.99 20.91
C GLN A 63 -2.84 -10.18 21.46
N GLU A 64 -2.15 -9.44 20.61
CA GLU A 64 -1.08 -8.50 20.98
C GLU A 64 -1.63 -7.12 21.42
N GLY A 65 -2.95 -6.94 21.50
CA GLY A 65 -3.59 -5.69 21.91
C GLY A 65 -3.78 -4.66 20.79
N ILE A 66 -3.44 -4.99 19.53
CA ILE A 66 -3.61 -4.10 18.39
C ILE A 66 -5.03 -4.22 17.85
N THR A 67 -5.84 -3.18 18.05
CA THR A 67 -7.20 -3.13 17.54
C THR A 67 -7.20 -2.81 16.05
N ILE A 68 -7.34 -3.85 15.21
CA ILE A 68 -7.37 -3.71 13.75
C ILE A 68 -8.50 -4.52 13.11
N GLY A 69 -8.99 -4.02 11.97
CA GLY A 69 -9.99 -4.68 11.13
C GLY A 69 -9.37 -5.57 10.04
N ARG A 70 -10.07 -6.63 9.63
CA ARG A 70 -9.60 -7.55 8.58
C ARG A 70 -9.26 -6.83 7.26
N CYS A 71 -10.10 -5.88 6.84
CA CYS A 71 -9.89 -5.15 5.58
C CYS A 71 -8.61 -4.32 5.62
N HIS A 72 -8.29 -3.72 6.78
CA HIS A 72 -7.06 -2.96 6.96
C HIS A 72 -5.84 -3.88 6.88
N VAL A 73 -5.85 -5.01 7.59
CA VAL A 73 -4.80 -6.03 7.48
C VAL A 73 -4.61 -6.49 6.04
N ALA A 74 -5.69 -6.81 5.33
CA ALA A 74 -5.61 -7.23 3.93
C ALA A 74 -5.04 -6.15 3.01
N SER A 75 -5.36 -4.87 3.25
CA SER A 75 -4.79 -3.75 2.50
C SER A 75 -3.31 -3.55 2.81
N LEU A 76 -2.88 -3.73 4.06
CA LEU A 76 -1.46 -3.67 4.43
C LEU A 76 -0.67 -4.82 3.78
N MET A 77 -1.17 -6.05 3.87
CA MET A 77 -0.54 -7.22 3.22
C MET A 77 -0.42 -7.09 1.70
N LYS A 78 -1.33 -6.35 1.03
CA LYS A 78 -1.24 -6.09 -0.42
C LYS A 78 -0.22 -5.02 -0.79
N LYS A 79 0.22 -4.20 0.16
CA LYS A 79 1.22 -3.15 -0.03
C LYS A 79 2.64 -3.64 0.27
N MET A 80 2.76 -4.80 0.90
CA MET A 80 4.01 -5.52 1.19
C MET A 80 4.37 -6.36 -0.03
#